data_AF-A0A0N4W631-F1
#
_entry.id   AF-A0A0N4W631-F1
#
_cell.length_a   1.000
_cell.length_b   1.000
_cell.length_c   1.000
_cell.angle_alpha   90.00
_cell.angle_beta   90.00
_cell.angle_gamma   90.00
#
_symmetry.space_group_name_H-M   'P 1'
#
loop_
_entity.id
_entity.type
_entity.pdbx_description
1 polymer ?
#
loop_
_entity_poly.entity_id
_entity_poly.type
_entity_poly.pdbx_seq_one_letter_code
_entity_poly.pdbx_strand_id
1 'polypeptide(L)'
;MLVALSDKIPKEVSDAVDEDKRSRSFVISGLEEASPQMRPSERQIDLEGKVRDVLDCLNVECRPVEIYRLGKPATDRPRLVKIVLPSKSHWRTAFKNAKNLKFSSQLKSVFVRRSMTQEERSRDYELRQQAKDRNRGKDKREWVVFRGGLKHITELSNKGQGNA
;
A
#
# COMPACT_ATOMS: atom_id res chain seq x y z
N MET A 1 -8.02 -30.94 -14.07
CA MET A 1 -6.99 -31.68 -13.31
C MET A 1 -6.40 -30.86 -12.16
N LEU A 2 -6.09 -29.56 -12.32
CA LEU A 2 -5.56 -28.70 -11.25
C LEU A 2 -6.54 -28.41 -10.09
N VAL A 3 -7.85 -28.34 -10.35
CA VAL A 3 -8.86 -28.06 -9.30
C VAL A 3 -8.95 -29.17 -8.25
N ALA A 4 -8.75 -30.44 -8.63
CA ALA A 4 -8.78 -31.58 -7.71
C ALA A 4 -7.54 -31.68 -6.79
N LEU A 5 -6.47 -30.94 -7.10
CA LEU A 5 -5.26 -30.86 -6.27
C LEU A 5 -5.36 -29.76 -5.21
N SER A 6 -6.22 -28.75 -5.43
CA SER A 6 -6.47 -27.66 -4.45
C SER A 6 -6.94 -28.20 -3.10
N ASP A 7 -7.85 -29.19 -3.12
CA ASP A 7 -8.41 -29.78 -1.90
C ASP A 7 -7.40 -30.63 -1.10
N LYS A 8 -6.22 -30.89 -1.67
CA LYS A 8 -5.13 -31.67 -1.04
C LYS A 8 -3.96 -30.82 -0.58
N ILE A 9 -3.98 -29.50 -0.81
CA ILE A 9 -2.93 -28.61 -0.32
C ILE A 9 -3.20 -28.38 1.18
N PRO A 10 -2.27 -28.77 2.07
CA PRO A 10 -2.42 -28.48 3.50
C PRO A 10 -2.60 -26.98 3.69
N LYS A 11 -3.50 -26.60 4.60
CA LYS A 11 -3.82 -25.19 4.87
C LYS A 11 -2.55 -24.38 5.20
N GLU A 12 -1.61 -25.02 5.89
CA GLU A 12 -0.30 -24.46 6.25
C GLU A 12 0.52 -24.04 5.02
N VAL A 13 0.45 -24.82 3.93
CA VAL A 13 1.16 -24.51 2.68
C VAL A 13 0.49 -23.33 1.97
N SER A 14 -0.84 -23.30 1.94
CA SER A 14 -1.59 -22.16 1.38
C SER A 14 -1.28 -20.87 2.15
N ASP A 15 -1.32 -20.93 3.48
CA ASP A 15 -1.04 -19.80 4.36
C ASP A 15 0.41 -19.30 4.19
N ALA A 16 1.37 -20.22 4.03
CA ALA A 16 2.77 -19.87 3.78
C ALA A 16 2.97 -19.16 2.42
N VAL A 17 2.27 -19.60 1.38
CA VAL A 17 2.30 -18.95 0.05
C VAL A 17 1.67 -17.56 0.11
N ASP A 18 0.54 -17.42 0.79
CA ASP A 18 -0.13 -16.12 0.98
C ASP A 18 0.70 -15.16 1.82
N GLU A 19 1.38 -15.65 2.86
CA GLU A 19 2.35 -14.88 3.64
C GLU A 19 3.54 -14.43 2.79
N ASP A 20 4.15 -15.32 2.02
CA ASP A 20 5.25 -14.94 1.13
C ASP A 20 4.80 -13.84 0.16
N LYS A 21 3.68 -14.07 -0.54
CA LYS A 21 3.12 -13.10 -1.48
C LYS A 21 2.82 -11.76 -0.80
N ARG A 22 2.20 -11.77 0.38
CA ARG A 22 1.87 -10.56 1.16
C ARG A 22 3.12 -9.82 1.63
N SER A 23 4.15 -10.54 2.05
CA SER A 23 5.40 -9.96 2.56
C SER A 23 6.20 -9.16 1.52
N ARG A 24 5.97 -9.44 0.23
CA ARG A 24 6.50 -8.68 -0.92
C ARG A 24 5.42 -7.89 -1.66
N SER A 25 4.28 -7.67 -1.01
CA SER A 25 3.17 -6.88 -1.53
C SER A 25 3.00 -5.55 -0.80
N PHE A 26 2.51 -4.56 -1.53
CA PHE A 26 2.04 -3.32 -0.93
C PHE A 26 0.78 -2.80 -1.63
N VAL A 27 0.18 -1.78 -1.02
CA VAL A 27 -1.04 -1.16 -1.50
C VAL A 27 -0.79 0.32 -1.72
N ILE A 28 -1.23 0.82 -2.87
CA ILE A 28 -1.25 2.25 -3.21
C ILE A 28 -2.66 2.81 -2.98
N SER A 29 -2.74 3.99 -2.38
CA SER A 29 -3.94 4.83 -2.34
C SER A 29 -3.69 6.17 -3.02
N GLY A 30 -4.73 6.77 -3.61
CA GLY A 30 -4.65 8.10 -4.22
C GLY A 30 -4.17 8.12 -5.67
N LEU A 31 -3.96 6.96 -6.29
CA LEU A 31 -3.66 6.87 -7.72
C LEU A 31 -4.92 7.03 -8.55
N GLU A 32 -5.00 8.00 -9.44
CA GLU A 32 -6.21 8.31 -10.21
C GLU A 32 -6.67 7.15 -11.10
N GLU A 33 -7.99 6.93 -11.16
CA GLU A 33 -8.59 5.93 -12.06
C GLU A 33 -8.52 6.42 -13.51
N ALA A 34 -8.41 5.48 -14.45
CA ALA A 34 -8.61 5.78 -15.86
C ALA A 34 -10.08 6.15 -16.11
N SER A 35 -10.33 6.85 -17.23
CA SER A 35 -11.69 7.14 -17.68
C SER A 35 -12.50 5.83 -17.82
N PRO A 36 -13.75 5.79 -17.32
CA PRO A 36 -14.59 4.59 -17.47
C PRO A 36 -14.99 4.32 -18.92
N GLN A 37 -14.88 5.32 -19.81
CA GLN A 37 -15.15 5.19 -21.25
C GLN A 37 -14.02 4.47 -22.00
N MET A 38 -12.80 4.44 -21.45
CA MET A 38 -11.69 3.71 -22.05
C MET A 38 -11.94 2.20 -22.06
N ARG A 39 -11.38 1.49 -23.03
CA ARG A 39 -11.46 0.03 -23.10
C ARG A 39 -10.74 -0.61 -21.91
N PRO A 40 -11.16 -1.80 -21.44
CA PRO A 40 -10.49 -2.47 -20.32
C PRO A 40 -8.98 -2.65 -20.49
N SER A 41 -8.50 -2.95 -21.70
CA SER A 41 -7.07 -3.07 -22.03
C SER A 41 -6.33 -1.74 -21.90
N GLU A 42 -6.92 -0.63 -22.34
CA GLU A 42 -6.34 0.71 -22.23
C GLU A 42 -6.26 1.16 -20.77
N ARG A 43 -7.30 0.89 -19.97
CA ARG A 43 -7.27 1.17 -18.53
C ARG A 43 -6.21 0.38 -17.80
N GLN A 44 -5.93 -0.86 -18.24
CA GLN A 44 -4.85 -1.67 -17.68
C GLN A 44 -3.48 -1.08 -18.03
N ILE A 45 -3.27 -0.67 -19.29
CA ILE A 45 -2.03 -0.01 -19.74
C ILE A 45 -1.79 1.30 -18.97
N ASP A 46 -2.84 2.12 -18.79
CA ASP A 46 -2.78 3.35 -17.98
C ASP A 46 -2.38 3.04 -16.53
N LEU A 47 -3.01 2.05 -15.91
CA LEU A 47 -2.68 1.63 -14.54
C LEU A 47 -1.21 1.19 -14.43
N GLU A 48 -0.74 0.36 -15.36
CA GLU A 48 0.65 -0.13 -15.38
C GLU A 48 1.65 1.01 -15.60
N GLY A 49 1.30 1.99 -16.45
CA GLY A 49 2.07 3.21 -16.65
C GLY A 49 2.22 4.01 -15.36
N LYS A 50 1.11 4.34 -14.71
CA LYS A 50 1.11 5.07 -13.44
C LYS A 50 1.86 4.33 -12.33
N VAL A 51 1.78 3.00 -12.30
CA VAL A 51 2.54 2.18 -11.34
C VAL A 51 4.04 2.25 -11.63
N ARG A 52 4.45 2.30 -12.90
CA ARG A 52 5.85 2.50 -13.29
C ARG A 52 6.39 3.81 -12.72
N ASP A 53 5.67 4.92 -12.90
CA ASP A 53 6.07 6.23 -12.38
C ASP A 53 6.23 6.23 -10.85
N VAL A 54 5.35 5.50 -10.15
CA VAL A 54 5.47 5.28 -8.71
C VAL A 54 6.74 4.50 -8.38
N LEU A 55 7.03 3.40 -9.08
CA LEU A 55 8.23 2.60 -8.83
C LEU A 55 9.52 3.38 -9.14
N ASP A 56 9.54 4.21 -10.17
CA ASP A 56 10.65 5.11 -10.50
C ASP A 56 10.89 6.12 -9.36
N CYS A 57 9.82 6.73 -8.84
CA CYS A 57 9.91 7.63 -7.68
C CYS A 57 10.42 6.91 -6.41
N LEU A 58 10.09 5.63 -6.26
CA LEU A 58 10.55 4.78 -5.18
C LEU A 58 11.93 4.15 -5.43
N ASN A 59 12.54 4.40 -6.60
CA ASN A 59 13.81 3.80 -7.04
C ASN A 59 13.79 2.27 -6.94
N VAL A 60 12.75 1.64 -7.49
CA VAL A 60 12.56 0.18 -7.50
C VAL A 60 12.61 -0.32 -8.94
N GLU A 61 13.73 -0.93 -9.31
CA GLU A 61 13.93 -1.51 -10.64
C GLU A 61 13.36 -2.94 -10.69
N CYS A 62 12.10 -3.08 -11.07
CA CYS A 62 11.52 -4.39 -11.39
C CYS A 62 10.22 -4.28 -12.19
N ARG A 63 9.84 -5.38 -12.83
CA ARG A 63 8.46 -5.59 -13.28
C ARG A 63 7.66 -6.26 -12.15
N PRO A 64 6.58 -5.65 -11.66
CA PRO A 64 5.71 -6.31 -10.69
C PRO A 64 5.11 -7.61 -11.24
N VAL A 65 4.88 -8.57 -10.35
CA VAL A 65 4.26 -9.86 -10.66
C VAL A 65 2.76 -9.69 -10.88
N GLU A 66 2.11 -8.85 -10.06
CA GLU A 66 0.68 -8.56 -10.16
C GLU A 66 0.44 -7.07 -9.90
N ILE A 67 -0.47 -6.50 -10.71
CA ILE A 67 -0.95 -5.12 -10.58
C ILE A 67 -2.46 -5.13 -10.83
N TYR A 68 -3.25 -4.75 -9.82
CA TYR A 68 -4.70 -4.69 -9.97
C TYR A 68 -5.35 -3.74 -8.97
N ARG A 69 -6.52 -3.21 -9.35
CA ARG A 69 -7.37 -2.37 -8.49
C ARG A 69 -8.22 -3.26 -7.58
N LEU A 70 -8.36 -2.87 -6.32
CA LEU A 70 -9.15 -3.57 -5.30
C LEU A 70 -10.57 -3.02 -5.22
N GLY A 71 -11.55 -3.94 -5.17
CA GLY A 71 -12.95 -3.59 -4.95
C GLY A 71 -13.67 -3.01 -6.16
N LYS A 72 -14.92 -2.57 -5.91
CA LYS A 72 -15.79 -1.98 -6.93
C LYS A 72 -15.42 -0.51 -7.17
N PRO A 73 -15.52 -0.02 -8.43
CA PRO A 73 -15.32 1.40 -8.73
C PRO A 73 -16.23 2.26 -7.85
N ALA A 74 -15.69 3.37 -7.36
CA ALA A 74 -16.42 4.33 -6.55
C ALA A 74 -16.25 5.73 -7.17
N THR A 75 -17.26 6.58 -7.01
CA THR A 75 -17.28 7.96 -7.56
C THR A 75 -16.58 8.96 -6.66
N ASP A 76 -16.46 8.66 -5.36
CA ASP A 76 -15.91 9.56 -4.34
C ASP A 76 -14.38 9.48 -4.24
N ARG A 77 -13.80 8.31 -4.53
CA ARG A 77 -12.36 8.08 -4.38
C ARG A 77 -11.83 7.01 -5.31
N PRO A 78 -10.58 7.16 -5.81
CA PRO A 78 -9.92 6.11 -6.55
C PRO A 78 -9.76 4.84 -5.72
N ARG A 79 -9.90 3.66 -6.34
CA ARG A 79 -9.69 2.40 -5.65
C ARG A 79 -8.22 2.23 -5.27
N LEU A 80 -8.01 1.43 -4.22
CA LEU A 80 -6.68 0.98 -3.85
C LEU A 80 -6.08 0.12 -4.98
N VAL A 81 -4.78 0.22 -5.20
CA VAL A 81 -4.04 -0.66 -6.11
C VAL A 81 -3.22 -1.63 -5.29
N LYS A 82 -3.35 -2.92 -5.55
CA LYS A 82 -2.48 -3.95 -5.00
C LYS A 82 -1.34 -4.20 -5.97
N ILE A 83 -0.12 -4.25 -5.43
CA ILE A 83 1.10 -4.59 -6.16
C ILE A 83 1.78 -5.74 -5.45
N VAL A 84 2.24 -6.72 -6.24
CA VAL A 84 3.07 -7.83 -5.79
C VAL A 84 4.44 -7.72 -6.47
N LEU A 85 5.51 -7.59 -5.70
CA LEU A 85 6.87 -7.45 -6.22
C LEU A 85 7.56 -8.82 -6.33
N PRO A 86 8.60 -8.96 -7.19
CA PRO A 86 9.34 -10.22 -7.33
C PRO A 86 10.01 -10.70 -6.04
N SER A 87 10.42 -9.77 -5.14
CA SER A 87 11.09 -10.14 -3.89
C SER A 87 10.88 -9.15 -2.77
N LYS A 88 11.16 -9.60 -1.53
CA LYS A 88 11.18 -8.75 -0.33
C LYS A 88 12.22 -7.62 -0.43
N SER A 89 13.28 -7.77 -1.23
CA SER A 89 14.30 -6.72 -1.42
C SER A 89 13.69 -5.48 -2.08
N HIS A 90 13.00 -5.67 -3.21
CA HIS A 90 12.27 -4.61 -3.90
C HIS A 90 11.26 -3.92 -2.98
N TRP A 91 10.55 -4.71 -2.17
CA TRP A 91 9.61 -4.19 -1.18
C TRP A 91 10.31 -3.31 -0.13
N ARG A 92 11.45 -3.73 0.41
CA ARG A 92 12.21 -2.93 1.38
C ARG A 92 12.68 -1.61 0.76
N THR A 93 13.16 -1.64 -0.48
CA THR A 93 13.55 -0.45 -1.24
C THR A 93 12.36 0.49 -1.42
N ALA A 94 11.20 -0.03 -1.82
CA ALA A 94 9.97 0.75 -1.96
C ALA A 94 9.62 1.51 -0.67
N PHE A 95 9.63 0.84 0.48
CA PHE A 95 9.30 1.48 1.76
C PHE A 95 10.40 2.41 2.30
N LYS A 96 11.67 2.13 2.01
CA LYS A 96 12.79 3.04 2.34
C LYS A 96 12.62 4.39 1.64
N ASN A 97 12.16 4.37 0.40
CA ASN A 97 12.03 5.54 -0.46
C ASN A 97 10.61 6.12 -0.51
N ALA A 98 9.64 5.54 0.21
CA ALA A 98 8.23 5.98 0.22
C ALA A 98 8.02 7.47 0.54
N LYS A 99 8.94 8.10 1.27
CA LYS A 99 8.92 9.54 1.55
C LYS A 99 9.06 10.40 0.28
N ASN A 100 9.67 9.88 -0.78
CA ASN A 100 9.93 10.58 -2.04
C ASN A 100 8.63 10.96 -2.75
N LEU A 101 7.56 10.17 -2.59
CA LEU A 101 6.23 10.44 -3.16
C LEU A 101 5.70 11.82 -2.74
N LYS A 102 6.02 12.27 -1.51
CA LYS A 102 5.59 13.58 -1.01
C LYS A 102 6.29 14.75 -1.70
N PHE A 103 7.48 14.51 -2.25
CA PHE A 103 8.30 15.53 -2.90
C PHE A 103 8.11 15.54 -4.42
N SER A 104 7.63 14.45 -5.01
CA SER A 104 7.23 14.40 -6.42
C SER A 104 6.05 15.34 -6.68
N SER A 105 6.13 16.19 -7.71
CA SER A 105 5.02 17.10 -8.08
C SER A 105 3.75 16.36 -8.50
N GLN A 106 3.90 15.22 -9.15
CA GLN A 106 2.79 14.45 -9.74
C GLN A 106 2.19 13.42 -8.77
N LEU A 107 2.95 12.98 -7.75
CA LEU A 107 2.57 11.88 -6.86
C LEU A 107 2.31 12.30 -5.41
N LYS A 108 2.15 13.60 -5.11
CA LYS A 108 1.96 14.10 -3.73
C LYS A 108 0.76 13.50 -3.00
N SER A 109 -0.30 13.20 -3.74
CA SER A 109 -1.54 12.58 -3.24
C SER A 109 -1.46 11.05 -3.14
N VAL A 110 -0.35 10.45 -3.61
CA VAL A 110 -0.15 9.01 -3.64
C VAL A 110 0.53 8.55 -2.36
N PHE A 111 -0.06 7.55 -1.71
CA PHE A 111 0.49 6.95 -0.49
C PHE A 111 0.64 5.45 -0.66
N VAL A 112 1.74 4.93 -0.13
CA VAL A 112 1.99 3.48 -0.06
C VAL A 112 1.87 3.00 1.38
N ARG A 113 1.26 1.82 1.54
CA ARG A 113 1.22 1.10 2.82
C ARG A 113 1.45 -0.38 2.60
N ARG A 114 1.87 -1.07 3.66
CA ARG A 114 2.07 -2.52 3.62
C ARG A 114 0.76 -3.22 3.29
N SER A 115 0.84 -4.33 2.58
CA SER A 115 -0.29 -5.26 2.51
C SER A 115 -0.49 -5.91 3.88
N MET A 116 -1.74 -5.97 4.33
CA MET A 116 -2.13 -6.41 5.67
C MET A 116 -3.14 -7.56 5.57
N THR A 117 -3.20 -8.41 6.60
CA THR A 117 -4.30 -9.39 6.76
C THR A 117 -5.63 -8.69 7.02
N GLN A 118 -6.73 -9.44 7.11
CA GLN A 118 -8.03 -8.88 7.47
C GLN A 118 -8.01 -8.30 8.89
N GLU A 119 -7.42 -9.04 9.84
CA GLU A 119 -7.33 -8.68 11.25
C GLU A 119 -6.43 -7.44 11.45
N GLU A 120 -5.30 -7.38 10.74
CA GLU A 120 -4.43 -6.21 10.73
C GLU A 120 -5.11 -4.98 10.13
N ARG A 121 -5.94 -5.16 9.08
CA ARG A 121 -6.73 -4.07 8.49
C ARG A 121 -7.79 -3.56 9.46
N SER A 122 -8.49 -4.44 10.17
CA SER A 122 -9.48 -4.04 11.18
C SER A 122 -8.81 -3.22 12.30
N ARG A 123 -7.66 -3.69 12.81
CA ARG A 123 -6.88 -2.95 13.81
C ARG A 123 -6.39 -1.57 13.29
N ASP A 124 -5.84 -1.50 12.08
CA ASP A 124 -5.40 -0.24 11.48
C ASP A 124 -6.59 0.73 11.28
N TYR A 125 -7.78 0.21 10.93
CA TYR A 125 -9.00 0.99 10.83
C TYR A 125 -9.41 1.59 12.17
N GLU A 126 -9.46 0.77 13.24
CA GLU A 126 -9.80 1.23 14.60
C GLU A 126 -8.83 2.31 15.08
N LEU A 127 -7.52 2.11 14.91
CA LEU A 127 -6.51 3.10 15.26
C LEU A 127 -6.68 4.41 14.49
N ARG A 128 -7.06 4.35 13.21
CA ARG A 128 -7.35 5.55 12.40
C ARG A 128 -8.62 6.26 12.84
N GLN A 129 -9.65 5.54 13.27
CA GLN A 129 -10.86 6.16 13.85
C GLN A 129 -10.51 6.89 15.14
N GLN A 130 -9.78 6.23 16.05
CA GLN A 130 -9.32 6.87 17.28
C GLN A 130 -8.46 8.11 16.99
N ALA A 131 -7.55 8.04 16.01
CA ALA A 131 -6.77 9.20 15.58
C ALA A 131 -7.66 10.33 15.04
N LYS A 132 -8.69 9.99 14.24
CA LYS A 132 -9.63 10.98 13.69
C LYS A 132 -10.42 11.66 14.81
N ASP A 133 -10.89 10.90 15.78
CA ASP A 133 -11.66 11.44 16.91
C ASP A 133 -10.80 12.32 17.82
N ARG A 134 -9.56 11.93 18.13
CA ARG A 134 -8.63 12.76 18.93
C ARG A 134 -8.16 14.03 18.23
N ASN A 135 -8.26 14.08 16.90
CA ASN A 135 -7.97 15.28 16.10
C ASN A 135 -9.22 16.11 15.79
N ARG A 136 -10.41 15.66 16.20
CA ARG A 136 -11.66 16.37 15.92
C ARG A 136 -11.64 17.71 16.65
N GLY A 137 -11.91 18.79 15.92
CA GLY A 137 -11.92 20.15 16.48
C GLY A 137 -10.54 20.74 16.76
N LYS A 138 -9.45 20.10 16.32
CA LYS A 138 -8.09 20.65 16.41
C LYS A 138 -7.69 21.32 15.10
N ASP A 139 -7.03 22.47 15.19
CA ASP A 139 -6.52 23.20 14.03
C ASP A 139 -5.44 22.43 13.28
N LYS A 140 -4.68 21.60 14.01
CA LYS A 140 -3.61 20.76 13.47
C LYS A 140 -3.83 19.32 13.85
N ARG A 141 -3.47 18.43 12.92
CA ARG A 141 -3.44 16.99 13.18
C ARG A 141 -2.31 16.70 14.15
N GLU A 142 -2.63 16.17 15.32
CA GLU A 142 -1.71 15.87 16.42
C GLU A 142 -1.56 14.37 16.67
N TRP A 143 -2.60 13.58 16.39
CA TRP A 143 -2.61 12.13 16.57
C TRP A 143 -2.51 11.40 15.23
N VAL A 144 -1.60 10.44 15.13
CA VAL A 144 -1.39 9.66 13.90
C VAL A 144 -1.15 8.19 14.21
N VAL A 145 -1.47 7.33 13.24
CA VAL A 145 -1.11 5.92 13.29
C VAL A 145 0.32 5.77 12.77
N PHE A 146 1.23 5.32 13.63
CA PHE A 146 2.63 5.10 13.31
C PHE A 146 3.11 3.75 13.84
N ARG A 147 3.68 2.93 12.95
CA ARG A 147 4.17 1.57 13.25
C ARG A 147 3.15 0.69 14.01
N GLY A 148 1.87 0.78 13.63
CA GLY A 148 0.81 -0.04 14.23
C GLY A 148 0.31 0.46 15.58
N GLY A 149 0.69 1.67 16.01
CA GLY A 149 0.19 2.29 17.24
C GLY A 149 -0.32 3.71 17.00
N LEU A 150 -1.20 4.17 17.87
CA LEU A 150 -1.64 5.55 17.93
C LEU A 150 -0.60 6.37 18.68
N LYS A 151 -0.04 7.39 18.04
CA LYS A 151 1.02 8.25 18.61
C LYS A 151 0.69 9.72 18.47
N HIS A 152 1.12 10.50 19.45
CA HIS A 152 1.16 11.94 19.32
C HIS A 152 2.37 12.37 18.47
N ILE A 153 2.25 13.42 17.65
CA ILE A 153 3.33 13.85 16.74
C ILE A 153 4.62 14.23 17.48
N THR A 154 4.52 14.75 18.70
CA THR A 154 5.69 15.07 19.53
C THR A 154 6.52 13.83 19.87
N GLU A 155 5.91 12.64 19.97
CA GLU A 155 6.60 11.38 20.23
C GLU A 155 7.34 10.83 18.99
N LEU A 156 7.04 11.36 17.80
CA LEU A 156 7.67 10.93 16.56
C LEU A 156 9.02 11.63 16.33
N SER A 157 9.25 12.74 17.03
CA SER A 157 10.52 13.47 17.03
C SER A 157 11.48 12.88 18.05
N ASN A 158 12.22 11.84 17.64
CA ASN A 158 13.54 11.54 18.16
C ASN A 158 14.31 10.70 17.13
N LYS A 159 14.96 11.38 16.18
CA LYS A 159 16.07 10.82 15.40
C LYS A 159 17.22 11.80 15.43
N GLY A 160 17.97 11.71 16.53
CA GLY A 160 19.27 12.31 16.74
C GLY A 160 20.10 11.45 17.69
N GLN A 161 20.05 10.13 17.56
CA GLN A 161 21.14 9.26 18.03
C GLN A 161 21.61 8.47 16.81
N GLY A 162 22.72 8.95 16.27
CA GLY A 162 23.51 8.19 15.33
C GLY A 162 24.11 6.98 16.04
N ASN A 163 24.21 5.88 15.32
CA ASN A 163 25.21 4.89 15.64
C ASN A 163 26.45 5.29 14.85
N ALA A 164 27.46 5.76 15.61
CA ALA A 164 28.86 5.56 15.28
C ALA A 164 29.15 4.05 15.20
#